data_AF-W7IKD7-F1
#
_entry.id   AF-W7IKD7-F1
#
_cell.length_a   1.000
_cell.length_b   1.000
_cell.length_c   1.000
_cell.angle_alpha   90.00
_cell.angle_beta   90.00
_cell.angle_gamma   90.00
#
_symmetry.space_group_name_H-M   'P 1'
#
loop_
_entity.id
_entity.type
_entity.pdbx_description
1 polymer ?
#
loop_
_entity_poly.entity_id
_entity_poly.type
_entity_poly.pdbx_seq_one_letter_code
_entity_poly.pdbx_strand_id
1 'polypeptide(L)'
;MSEVQQGPKDDARTGFPATVQRSTTAKFEWVWSDAGSGAHGDVAVWRPVPEDGWYALGDYAQGDYTKPAALAVTVRQVGLSDRPLLKAPVGFTQVWNDKGSRGDHNGAIWYPEPPPGYVSVGFVASHGYRAPEVEHYACVALQWVEATGVDHKIWSDAGSGAGKDVSLYRPVDANSTFVAQGNYSPWAGVAYRLLSS
;
A
#
# COMPACT_ATOMS: atom_id res chain seq x y z
N MET A 1 -28.94 -16.33 -57.25
CA MET A 1 -27.77 -16.50 -56.37
C MET A 1 -27.02 -15.19 -56.39
N SER A 2 -27.17 -14.38 -55.35
CA SER A 2 -26.47 -13.10 -55.20
C SER A 2 -25.84 -13.10 -53.82
N GLU A 3 -24.53 -13.36 -53.79
CA GLU A 3 -23.69 -13.23 -52.60
C GLU A 3 -23.69 -11.79 -52.12
N VAL A 4 -24.11 -11.58 -50.88
CA VAL A 4 -23.91 -10.34 -50.16
C VAL A 4 -22.49 -10.39 -49.60
N GLN A 5 -21.57 -9.63 -50.20
CA GLN A 5 -20.26 -9.35 -49.61
C GLN A 5 -20.46 -8.58 -48.30
N GLN A 6 -20.23 -9.25 -47.17
CA GLN A 6 -20.07 -8.60 -45.88
C GLN A 6 -18.68 -7.95 -45.85
N GLY A 7 -18.67 -6.61 -45.80
CA GLY A 7 -17.45 -5.84 -45.50
C GLY A 7 -16.87 -6.20 -44.13
N PRO A 8 -15.60 -5.85 -43.86
CA PRO A 8 -14.97 -6.18 -42.59
C PRO A 8 -15.76 -5.51 -41.46
N LYS A 9 -16.16 -6.31 -40.47
CA LYS A 9 -16.63 -5.79 -39.19
C LYS A 9 -15.42 -5.18 -38.49
N ASP A 10 -15.27 -3.87 -38.60
CA ASP A 10 -14.45 -3.10 -37.68
C ASP A 10 -15.06 -3.28 -36.28
N ASP A 11 -14.52 -4.22 -35.53
CA ASP A 11 -14.80 -4.41 -34.10
C ASP A 11 -14.07 -3.30 -33.35
N ALA A 12 -14.61 -2.09 -33.48
CA ALA A 12 -14.15 -0.93 -32.75
C ALA A 12 -14.34 -1.22 -31.25
N ARG A 13 -13.25 -1.55 -30.56
CA ARG A 13 -13.12 -1.42 -29.11
C ARG A 13 -13.26 0.06 -28.74
N THR A 14 -14.44 0.64 -28.88
CA THR A 14 -14.78 1.96 -28.34
C THR A 14 -15.17 1.79 -26.88
N GLY A 15 -14.21 1.39 -26.06
CA GLY A 15 -14.27 1.55 -24.62
C GLY A 15 -13.57 2.85 -24.26
N PHE A 16 -14.11 3.63 -23.34
CA PHE A 16 -13.42 4.77 -22.74
C PHE A 16 -11.98 4.38 -22.35
N PRO A 17 -11.00 5.30 -22.47
CA PRO A 17 -9.64 5.01 -22.05
C PRO A 17 -9.63 4.53 -20.60
N ALA A 18 -8.79 3.52 -20.30
CA ALA A 18 -8.69 3.03 -18.94
C ALA A 18 -8.38 4.17 -17.96
N THR A 19 -9.03 4.14 -16.81
CA THR A 19 -8.87 5.13 -15.74
C THR A 19 -8.77 4.44 -14.39
N VAL A 20 -8.14 5.09 -13.41
CA VAL A 20 -8.14 4.67 -12.01
C VAL A 20 -9.22 5.45 -11.25
N GLN A 21 -10.28 4.75 -10.86
CA GLN A 21 -11.27 5.28 -9.93
C GLN A 21 -10.76 5.16 -8.49
N ARG A 22 -11.22 6.09 -7.64
CA ARG A 22 -10.94 6.14 -6.20
C ARG A 22 -12.24 6.03 -5.43
N SER A 23 -12.16 5.35 -4.30
CA SER A 23 -13.18 5.33 -3.26
C SER A 23 -12.47 5.31 -1.91
N THR A 24 -13.25 5.20 -0.85
CA THR A 24 -12.73 5.04 0.50
C THR A 24 -13.43 3.91 1.23
N THR A 25 -12.70 3.21 2.09
CA THR A 25 -13.26 2.26 3.06
C THR A 25 -13.00 2.74 4.49
N ALA A 26 -13.99 2.56 5.37
CA ALA A 26 -13.84 2.70 6.82
C ALA A 26 -13.63 1.34 7.50
N LYS A 27 -13.58 0.24 6.73
CA LYS A 27 -13.41 -1.12 7.25
C LYS A 27 -11.92 -1.44 7.33
N PHE A 28 -11.51 -1.86 8.52
CA PHE A 28 -10.12 -2.22 8.80
C PHE A 28 -10.06 -3.51 9.61
N GLU A 29 -9.02 -4.29 9.33
CA GLU A 29 -8.60 -5.43 10.15
C GLU A 29 -7.32 -5.08 10.90
N TRP A 30 -7.22 -5.47 12.16
CA TRP A 30 -5.98 -5.29 12.92
C TRP A 30 -4.90 -6.25 12.39
N VAL A 31 -3.67 -5.75 12.21
CA VAL A 31 -2.54 -6.57 11.74
C VAL A 31 -1.50 -6.78 12.81
N TRP A 32 -1.05 -5.69 13.46
CA TRP A 32 0.04 -5.71 14.43
C TRP A 32 0.06 -4.41 15.24
N SER A 33 0.61 -4.45 16.46
CA SER A 33 1.00 -3.27 17.23
C SER A 33 2.27 -3.56 18.03
N ASP A 34 2.97 -2.51 18.44
CA ASP A 34 4.21 -2.62 19.22
C ASP A 34 3.99 -2.72 20.74
N ALA A 35 2.76 -3.02 21.17
CA ALA A 35 2.40 -3.17 22.58
C ALA A 35 3.36 -4.12 23.30
N GLY A 36 3.85 -3.70 24.46
CA GLY A 36 4.80 -4.47 25.27
C GLY A 36 6.25 -4.47 24.77
N SER A 37 6.55 -3.87 23.60
CA SER A 37 7.91 -3.89 23.03
C SER A 37 8.91 -3.01 23.78
N GLY A 38 8.44 -1.99 24.51
CA GLY A 38 9.31 -1.00 25.15
C GLY A 38 9.86 0.06 24.19
N ALA A 39 9.40 0.10 22.94
CA ALA A 39 9.65 1.23 22.04
C ALA A 39 9.20 2.55 22.67
N HIS A 40 9.82 3.65 22.27
CA HIS A 40 9.57 4.97 22.87
C HIS A 40 8.23 5.61 22.47
N GLY A 41 7.60 5.13 21.41
CA GLY A 41 6.27 5.56 20.99
C GLY A 41 5.42 4.35 20.69
N ASP A 42 4.11 4.56 20.59
CA ASP A 42 3.13 3.51 20.30
C ASP A 42 2.81 3.48 18.79
N VAL A 43 2.48 2.31 18.27
CA VAL A 43 1.93 2.14 16.92
C VAL A 43 0.97 0.96 16.84
N ALA A 44 -0.10 1.15 16.07
CA ALA A 44 -0.90 0.06 15.53
C ALA A 44 -1.00 0.16 14.01
N VAL A 45 -0.92 -1.00 13.36
CA VAL A 45 -1.05 -1.17 11.91
C VAL A 45 -2.33 -1.93 11.60
N TRP A 46 -3.10 -1.38 10.66
CA TRP A 46 -4.42 -1.80 10.28
C TRP A 46 -4.50 -1.98 8.77
N ARG A 47 -5.09 -3.08 8.33
CA ARG A 47 -5.31 -3.41 6.92
C ARG A 47 -6.66 -2.87 6.45
N PRO A 48 -6.71 -1.93 5.49
CA PRO A 48 -7.96 -1.57 4.84
C PRO A 48 -8.61 -2.80 4.21
N VAL A 49 -9.93 -2.93 4.33
CA VAL A 49 -10.72 -3.97 3.65
C VAL A 49 -11.49 -3.30 2.49
N PRO A 50 -11.01 -3.44 1.24
CA PRO A 50 -11.71 -2.91 0.07
C PRO A 50 -13.02 -3.64 -0.20
N GLU A 51 -13.90 -3.00 -0.97
CA GLU A 51 -15.04 -3.69 -1.58
C GLU A 51 -14.57 -4.60 -2.73
N ASP A 52 -15.43 -5.53 -3.16
CA ASP A 52 -15.12 -6.44 -4.27
C ASP A 52 -14.72 -5.66 -5.54
N GLY A 53 -13.58 -6.06 -6.11
CA GLY A 53 -12.99 -5.40 -7.29
C GLY A 53 -12.27 -4.07 -7.00
N TRP A 54 -12.13 -3.69 -5.73
CA TRP A 54 -11.27 -2.59 -5.29
C TRP A 54 -10.02 -3.12 -4.58
N TYR A 55 -8.96 -2.32 -4.59
CA TYR A 55 -7.67 -2.68 -4.01
C TYR A 55 -7.18 -1.61 -3.06
N ALA A 56 -6.51 -2.04 -1.98
CA ALA A 56 -5.77 -1.16 -1.09
C ALA A 56 -4.42 -0.78 -1.71
N LEU A 57 -3.89 0.36 -1.28
CA LEU A 57 -2.58 0.88 -1.72
C LEU A 57 -1.45 0.60 -0.73
N GLY A 58 -1.78 0.03 0.43
CA GLY A 58 -0.90 -0.28 1.55
C GLY A 58 -1.71 -0.39 2.84
N ASP A 59 -1.05 -0.72 3.94
CA ASP A 59 -1.66 -0.72 5.27
C ASP A 59 -1.64 0.68 5.87
N TYR A 60 -2.50 0.92 6.85
CA TYR A 60 -2.63 2.16 7.60
C TYR A 60 -1.93 2.03 8.96
N ALA A 61 -1.04 2.97 9.29
CA ALA A 61 -0.39 3.04 10.60
C ALA A 61 -0.79 4.33 11.33
N GLN A 62 -0.98 4.21 12.64
CA GLN A 62 -1.27 5.32 13.55
C GLN A 62 -0.44 5.20 14.83
N GLY A 63 -0.09 6.34 15.43
CA GLY A 63 0.80 6.44 16.60
C GLY A 63 0.12 6.16 17.95
N ASP A 64 -0.85 5.24 17.98
CA ASP A 64 -1.58 4.81 19.18
C ASP A 64 -2.22 3.42 18.94
N TYR A 65 -2.89 2.85 19.94
CA TYR A 65 -3.51 1.51 19.88
C TYR A 65 -5.02 1.51 19.58
N THR A 66 -5.62 2.66 19.28
CA THR A 66 -7.06 2.78 19.09
C THR A 66 -7.48 2.26 17.71
N LYS A 67 -8.78 1.98 17.55
CA LYS A 67 -9.34 1.64 16.23
C LYS A 67 -9.23 2.84 15.28
N PRO A 68 -9.01 2.64 13.97
CA PRO A 68 -8.89 3.73 13.02
C PRO A 68 -10.18 4.55 12.94
N ALA A 69 -10.03 5.87 13.08
CA ALA A 69 -11.06 6.84 12.69
C ALA A 69 -10.86 7.37 11.25
N ALA A 70 -9.83 6.89 10.56
CA ALA A 70 -9.46 7.30 9.21
C ALA A 70 -10.32 6.60 8.14
N LEU A 71 -10.34 7.19 6.95
CA LEU A 71 -10.83 6.55 5.73
C LEU A 71 -9.64 6.14 4.88
N ALA A 72 -9.64 4.89 4.41
CA ALA A 72 -8.60 4.38 3.54
C ALA A 72 -8.95 4.48 2.07
N VAL A 73 -8.08 5.10 1.27
CA VAL A 73 -8.24 5.18 -0.17
C VAL A 73 -8.11 3.79 -0.78
N THR A 74 -9.10 3.41 -1.57
CA THR A 74 -9.10 2.21 -2.39
C THR A 74 -9.20 2.58 -3.86
N VAL A 75 -8.65 1.74 -4.73
CA VAL A 75 -8.58 2.01 -6.16
C VAL A 75 -9.17 0.87 -6.98
N ARG A 76 -9.72 1.20 -8.15
CA ARG A 76 -10.17 0.24 -9.15
C ARG A 76 -9.87 0.77 -10.54
N GLN A 77 -9.44 -0.12 -11.44
CA GLN A 77 -9.36 0.20 -12.84
C GLN A 77 -10.74 0.07 -13.49
N VAL A 78 -11.15 1.07 -14.26
CA VAL A 78 -12.31 1.00 -15.16
C VAL A 78 -11.84 1.22 -16.58
N GLY A 79 -12.43 0.49 -17.53
CA GLY A 79 -12.02 0.51 -18.94
C GLY A 79 -10.91 -0.49 -19.25
N LEU A 80 -10.74 -0.74 -20.55
CA LEU A 80 -9.76 -1.69 -21.06
C LEU A 80 -8.47 -0.97 -21.45
N SER A 81 -7.34 -1.61 -21.18
CA SER A 81 -6.02 -1.16 -21.60
C SER A 81 -5.13 -2.37 -21.84
N ASP A 82 -4.34 -2.33 -22.91
CA ASP A 82 -3.31 -3.34 -23.18
C ASP A 82 -2.24 -3.35 -22.07
N ARG A 83 -2.11 -2.24 -21.34
CA ARG A 83 -1.29 -2.13 -20.12
C ARG A 83 -2.19 -1.75 -18.93
N PRO A 84 -2.54 -2.70 -18.04
CA PRO A 84 -3.35 -2.41 -16.85
C PRO A 84 -2.76 -1.26 -16.04
N LEU A 85 -3.60 -0.42 -15.47
CA LEU A 85 -3.19 0.72 -14.64
C LEU A 85 -2.88 0.30 -13.20
N LEU A 86 -3.44 -0.83 -12.77
CA LEU A 86 -3.20 -1.47 -11.48
C LEU A 86 -2.67 -2.88 -11.71
N LYS A 87 -1.69 -3.31 -10.90
CA LYS A 87 -1.18 -4.69 -10.87
C LYS A 87 -0.89 -5.12 -9.44
N ALA A 88 -0.99 -6.41 -9.16
CA ALA A 88 -0.49 -6.97 -7.91
C ALA A 88 1.05 -6.77 -7.80
N PRO A 89 1.59 -6.64 -6.58
CA PRO A 89 3.03 -6.70 -6.37
C PRO A 89 3.57 -8.08 -6.80
N VAL A 90 4.82 -8.12 -7.28
CA VAL A 90 5.48 -9.36 -7.71
C VAL A 90 6.14 -10.13 -6.57
N GLY A 91 6.23 -9.49 -5.40
CA GLY A 91 6.89 -10.01 -4.21
C GLY A 91 6.85 -9.00 -3.07
N PHE A 92 7.51 -9.34 -1.98
CA PHE A 92 7.64 -8.49 -0.80
C PHE A 92 9.07 -8.55 -0.26
N THR A 93 9.72 -7.39 -0.15
CA THR A 93 11.00 -7.25 0.56
C THR A 93 10.75 -6.88 2.01
N GLN A 94 11.28 -7.68 2.95
CA GLN A 94 11.17 -7.37 4.38
C GLN A 94 12.08 -6.20 4.77
N VAL A 95 11.48 -5.12 5.26
CA VAL A 95 12.19 -3.93 5.76
C VAL A 95 12.63 -4.17 7.20
N TRP A 96 11.71 -4.68 8.02
CA TRP A 96 11.89 -4.83 9.46
C TRP A 96 11.09 -6.00 10.01
N ASN A 97 11.52 -6.53 11.14
CA ASN A 97 10.71 -7.39 12.00
C ASN A 97 11.09 -7.18 13.46
N ASP A 98 10.16 -7.50 14.35
CA ASP A 98 10.28 -7.22 15.78
C ASP A 98 11.14 -8.23 16.54
N LYS A 99 11.88 -9.12 15.87
CA LYS A 99 12.69 -10.15 16.55
C LYS A 99 13.68 -9.49 17.51
N GLY A 100 13.53 -9.81 18.80
CA GLY A 100 14.33 -9.25 19.88
C GLY A 100 13.56 -8.26 20.76
N SER A 101 12.44 -7.71 20.29
CA SER A 101 11.67 -6.67 20.97
C SER A 101 11.01 -7.13 22.28
N ARG A 102 10.77 -8.44 22.42
CA ARG A 102 9.95 -9.05 23.48
C ARG A 102 8.55 -8.46 23.60
N GLY A 103 8.05 -7.79 22.56
CA GLY A 103 6.68 -7.27 22.51
C GLY A 103 5.64 -8.37 22.56
N ASP A 104 4.40 -7.97 22.86
CA ASP A 104 3.26 -8.88 23.01
C ASP A 104 2.85 -9.52 21.67
N HIS A 105 3.26 -8.91 20.55
CA HIS A 105 2.89 -9.30 19.20
C HIS A 105 4.10 -9.35 18.27
N ASN A 106 4.30 -10.49 17.63
CA ASN A 106 5.31 -10.62 16.58
C ASN A 106 4.82 -9.96 15.29
N GLY A 107 5.68 -9.23 14.59
CA GLY A 107 5.32 -8.53 13.37
C GLY A 107 6.49 -8.21 12.47
N ALA A 108 6.17 -7.90 11.22
CA ALA A 108 7.13 -7.46 10.22
C ALA A 108 6.51 -6.40 9.30
N ILE A 109 7.39 -5.53 8.77
CA ILE A 109 7.05 -4.49 7.80
C ILE A 109 7.71 -4.85 6.47
N TRP A 110 6.94 -4.72 5.40
CA TRP A 110 7.31 -5.15 4.06
C TRP A 110 7.09 -4.05 3.04
N TYR A 111 8.02 -3.95 2.10
CA TYR A 111 7.85 -3.21 0.87
C TYR A 111 7.21 -4.14 -0.17
N PRO A 112 6.00 -3.84 -0.68
CA PRO A 112 5.43 -4.53 -1.83
C PRO A 112 6.27 -4.19 -3.07
N GLU A 113 6.81 -5.20 -3.74
CA GLU A 113 7.68 -5.00 -4.90
C GLU A 113 6.84 -4.76 -6.15
N PRO A 114 6.85 -3.55 -6.74
CA PRO A 114 6.05 -3.28 -7.91
C PRO A 114 6.66 -3.94 -9.15
N PRO A 115 5.82 -4.42 -10.10
CA PRO A 115 6.32 -4.81 -11.41
C PRO A 115 6.91 -3.61 -12.18
N PRO A 116 7.75 -3.84 -13.21
CA PRO A 116 8.33 -2.76 -14.01
C PRO A 116 7.27 -1.81 -14.59
N GLY A 117 7.47 -0.51 -14.40
CA GLY A 117 6.54 0.55 -14.84
C GLY A 117 5.46 0.93 -13.83
N TYR A 118 5.48 0.35 -12.63
CA TYR A 118 4.54 0.60 -11.54
C TYR A 118 5.30 1.00 -10.28
N VAL A 119 4.58 1.53 -9.30
CA VAL A 119 5.08 1.84 -7.96
C VAL A 119 4.13 1.34 -6.89
N SER A 120 4.68 1.09 -5.71
CA SER A 120 3.91 0.89 -4.48
C SER A 120 3.77 2.23 -3.78
N VAL A 121 2.53 2.63 -3.49
CA VAL A 121 2.21 3.87 -2.79
C VAL A 121 2.47 3.72 -1.28
N GLY A 122 2.16 2.55 -0.74
CA GLY A 122 2.27 2.24 0.68
C GLY A 122 2.97 0.93 0.97
N PHE A 123 3.40 0.79 2.22
CA PHE A 123 4.01 -0.42 2.77
C PHE A 123 2.93 -1.26 3.49
N VAL A 124 3.27 -2.50 3.81
CA VAL A 124 2.33 -3.44 4.43
C VAL A 124 2.97 -4.12 5.64
N ALA A 125 2.14 -4.56 6.58
CA ALA A 125 2.55 -5.32 7.74
C ALA A 125 2.07 -6.77 7.66
N SER A 126 2.63 -7.61 8.52
CA SER A 126 2.15 -8.96 8.76
C SER A 126 2.12 -9.25 10.26
N HIS A 127 1.12 -10.02 10.69
CA HIS A 127 1.20 -10.72 11.96
C HIS A 127 2.21 -11.88 11.82
N GLY A 128 3.27 -11.86 12.62
CA GLY A 128 4.43 -12.72 12.46
C GLY A 128 5.35 -12.33 11.30
N TYR A 129 6.21 -13.26 10.89
CA TYR A 129 7.37 -12.99 10.01
C TYR A 129 7.23 -13.50 8.57
N ARG A 130 6.02 -13.89 8.17
CA ARG A 130 5.76 -14.30 6.78
C ARG A 130 5.19 -13.11 6.03
N ALA A 131 5.61 -12.96 4.78
CA ALA A 131 5.05 -11.95 3.89
C ALA A 131 3.51 -12.11 3.80
N PRO A 132 2.76 -11.00 3.71
CA PRO A 132 1.32 -11.07 3.55
C PRO A 132 0.94 -11.62 2.17
N GLU A 133 -0.32 -12.05 2.03
CA GLU A 133 -0.86 -12.46 0.74
C GLU A 133 -1.10 -11.24 -0.17
N VAL A 134 -0.80 -11.41 -1.46
CA VAL A 134 -0.76 -10.32 -2.46
C VAL A 134 -2.14 -9.77 -2.86
N GLU A 135 -3.21 -10.51 -2.62
CA GLU A 135 -4.46 -10.40 -3.41
C GLU A 135 -5.23 -9.09 -3.24
N HIS A 136 -4.94 -8.31 -2.18
CA HIS A 136 -5.68 -7.09 -1.87
C HIS A 136 -4.90 -5.79 -2.11
N TYR A 137 -3.67 -5.88 -2.63
CA TYR A 137 -2.82 -4.71 -2.85
C TYR A 137 -2.59 -4.42 -4.34
N ALA A 138 -2.69 -3.15 -4.70
CA ALA A 138 -2.38 -2.68 -6.05
C ALA A 138 -1.13 -1.80 -6.06
N CYS A 139 -0.19 -2.16 -6.92
CA CYS A 139 0.82 -1.27 -7.47
C CYS A 139 0.19 -0.44 -8.59
N VAL A 140 0.55 0.83 -8.67
CA VAL A 140 -0.07 1.82 -9.57
C VAL A 140 0.90 2.16 -10.69
N ALA A 141 0.42 2.23 -11.94
CA ALA A 141 1.25 2.61 -13.08
C ALA A 141 1.82 4.03 -12.88
N LEU A 142 3.09 4.23 -13.27
CA LEU A 142 3.81 5.50 -13.05
C LEU A 142 3.07 6.74 -13.58
N GLN A 143 2.26 6.60 -14.63
CA GLN A 143 1.50 7.72 -15.21
C GLN A 143 0.28 8.16 -14.36
N TRP A 144 -0.06 7.44 -13.30
CA TRP A 144 -1.20 7.73 -12.40
C TRP A 144 -0.78 8.20 -11.01
N VAL A 145 0.53 8.39 -10.82
CA VAL A 145 1.13 8.84 -9.56
C VAL A 145 2.08 9.99 -9.80
N GLU A 146 2.42 10.70 -8.74
CA GLU A 146 3.58 11.58 -8.69
C GLU A 146 4.41 11.30 -7.45
N ALA A 147 5.71 11.60 -7.56
CA ALA A 147 6.62 11.54 -6.42
C ALA A 147 6.23 12.62 -5.40
N THR A 148 6.30 12.26 -4.12
CA THR A 148 6.01 13.16 -3.00
C THR A 148 6.98 12.90 -1.85
N GLY A 149 6.99 13.83 -0.88
CA GLY A 149 7.72 13.68 0.36
C GLY A 149 6.92 12.95 1.44
N VAL A 150 7.44 13.00 2.66
CA VAL A 150 6.72 12.58 3.87
C VAL A 150 6.31 13.81 4.67
N ASP A 151 5.17 13.72 5.33
CA ASP A 151 4.62 14.76 6.23
C ASP A 151 5.27 14.67 7.61
N HIS A 152 4.97 13.60 8.36
CA HIS A 152 5.53 13.36 9.69
C HIS A 152 5.91 11.90 9.92
N LYS A 153 6.78 11.68 10.90
CA LYS A 153 7.09 10.33 11.42
C LYS A 153 5.93 9.85 12.27
N ILE A 154 5.40 8.67 11.95
CA ILE A 154 4.35 8.00 12.72
C ILE A 154 4.97 7.30 13.92
N TRP A 155 6.03 6.52 13.70
CA TRP A 155 6.66 5.69 14.72
C TRP A 155 8.09 5.30 14.33
N SER A 156 8.89 4.87 15.30
CA SER A 156 10.15 4.16 15.09
C SER A 156 10.34 3.13 16.19
N ASP A 157 10.99 2.01 15.90
CA ASP A 157 11.20 0.92 16.86
C ASP A 157 12.29 1.20 17.90
N ALA A 158 12.81 2.43 17.96
CA ALA A 158 13.79 2.86 18.94
C ALA A 158 13.31 2.57 20.37
N GLY A 159 14.16 1.87 21.13
CA GLY A 159 13.84 1.41 22.48
C GLY A 159 13.28 -0.01 22.56
N SER A 160 12.81 -0.58 21.45
CA SER A 160 12.20 -1.92 21.45
C SER A 160 13.20 -3.03 21.76
N GLY A 161 14.46 -2.89 21.33
CA GLY A 161 15.45 -3.96 21.40
C GLY A 161 15.34 -5.00 20.27
N ALA A 162 14.53 -4.72 19.23
CA ALA A 162 14.56 -5.49 17.99
C ALA A 162 15.96 -5.42 17.34
N GLY A 163 16.34 -6.48 16.62
CA GLY A 163 17.67 -6.58 16.00
C GLY A 163 17.84 -5.76 14.70
N LYS A 164 16.78 -5.12 14.23
CA LYS A 164 16.78 -4.24 13.05
C LYS A 164 16.06 -2.96 13.43
N ASP A 165 16.44 -1.85 12.80
CA ASP A 165 15.79 -0.56 13.03
C ASP A 165 14.71 -0.28 11.97
N VAL A 166 13.68 0.49 12.31
CA VAL A 166 12.72 1.03 11.36
C VAL A 166 12.14 2.38 11.81
N SER A 167 11.83 3.23 10.83
CA SER A 167 10.98 4.40 11.01
C SER A 167 9.84 4.38 9.99
N LEU A 168 8.61 4.62 10.46
CA LEU A 168 7.41 4.72 9.64
C LEU A 168 7.01 6.19 9.47
N TYR A 169 6.65 6.57 8.25
CA TYR A 169 6.28 7.94 7.91
C TYR A 169 4.96 7.99 7.15
N ARG A 170 4.25 9.10 7.31
CA ARG A 170 3.06 9.41 6.55
C ARG A 170 3.46 10.09 5.23
N PRO A 171 3.12 9.55 4.04
CA PRO A 171 3.32 10.28 2.80
C PRO A 171 2.42 11.51 2.70
N VAL A 172 2.91 12.60 2.11
CA VAL A 172 2.10 13.80 1.87
C VAL A 172 0.95 13.47 0.91
N ASP A 173 -0.28 13.78 1.32
CA ASP A 173 -1.53 13.56 0.57
C ASP A 173 -1.84 12.10 0.19
N ALA A 174 -1.19 11.12 0.83
CA ALA A 174 -1.59 9.71 0.79
C ALA A 174 -1.87 9.22 2.21
N ASN A 175 -2.85 9.87 2.85
CA ASN A 175 -2.98 9.84 4.30
C ASN A 175 -3.41 8.49 4.89
N SER A 176 -3.86 7.56 4.05
CA SER A 176 -4.33 6.26 4.48
C SER A 176 -3.31 5.14 4.36
N THR A 177 -2.02 5.49 4.21
CA THR A 177 -0.96 4.50 4.23
C THR A 177 0.30 5.03 4.91
N PHE A 178 1.34 4.21 4.99
CA PHE A 178 2.65 4.59 5.50
C PHE A 178 3.75 4.11 4.56
N VAL A 179 4.90 4.74 4.64
CA VAL A 179 6.16 4.27 4.06
C VAL A 179 7.17 4.00 5.17
N ALA A 180 8.11 3.10 4.94
CA ALA A 180 9.09 2.70 5.95
C ALA A 180 10.52 2.78 5.42
N GLN A 181 11.46 3.07 6.32
CA GLN A 181 12.89 2.92 6.06
C GLN A 181 13.56 2.17 7.22
N GLY A 182 14.54 1.34 6.92
CA GLY A 182 15.22 0.47 7.89
C GLY A 182 16.32 1.17 8.69
N ASN A 183 16.07 2.38 9.21
CA ASN A 183 16.97 3.16 10.05
C ASN A 183 16.24 4.35 10.72
N TYR A 184 16.96 5.12 11.53
CA TYR A 184 16.47 6.33 12.23
C TYR A 184 16.88 7.66 11.59
N SER A 185 17.52 7.65 10.42
CA SER A 185 17.93 8.88 9.73
C SER A 185 16.71 9.66 9.23
N PRO A 186 16.85 10.94 8.84
CA PRO A 186 15.80 11.62 8.07
C PRO A 186 15.40 10.81 6.83
N TRP A 187 14.13 10.92 6.43
CA TRP A 187 13.61 10.20 5.27
C TRP A 187 14.43 10.52 4.01
N ALA A 188 14.97 9.48 3.37
CA ALA A 188 15.78 9.59 2.16
C ALA A 188 15.17 8.87 0.94
N GLY A 189 14.00 8.24 1.11
CA GLY A 189 13.31 7.53 0.05
C GLY A 189 12.42 8.44 -0.81
N VAL A 190 11.73 7.83 -1.78
CA VAL A 190 10.66 8.48 -2.54
C VAL A 190 9.34 7.89 -2.09
N ALA A 191 8.38 8.74 -1.71
CA ALA A 191 7.00 8.33 -1.52
C ALA A 191 6.19 8.70 -2.78
N TYR A 192 5.02 8.11 -2.94
CA TYR A 192 4.13 8.38 -4.07
C TYR A 192 2.74 8.73 -3.57
N ARG A 193 2.04 9.57 -4.34
CA ARG A 193 0.60 9.81 -4.20
C ARG A 193 -0.08 9.69 -5.56
N LEU A 194 -1.38 9.43 -5.56
CA LEU A 194 -2.17 9.42 -6.79
C LEU A 194 -2.32 10.85 -7.32
N LEU A 195 -2.22 11.05 -8.64
CA LEU A 195 -2.39 12.38 -9.26
C LEU A 195 -3.78 12.96 -8.97
N SER A 196 -3.93 14.24 -8.65
CA SER A 196 -5.27 14.83 -8.54
C SER A 196 -5.99 14.81 -9.91
N SER A 197 -7.23 14.34 -9.93
CA SER A 197 -8.10 14.38 -11.12
C SER A 197 -8.69 15.76 -11.35
#